data_AF-A0A9E1MFB3-F1
#
_entry.id   AF-A0A9E1MFB3-F1
#
_cell.length_a   1.000
_cell.length_b   1.000
_cell.length_c   1.000
_cell.angle_alpha   90.00
_cell.angle_beta   90.00
_cell.angle_gamma   90.00
#
_symmetry.space_group_name_H-M   'P 1'
#
loop_
_entity.id
_entity.type
_entity.pdbx_description
1 polymer ?
#
loop_
_entity_poly.entity_id
_entity_poly.type
_entity_poly.pdbx_seq_one_letter_code
_entity_poly.pdbx_strand_id
1 'polypeptide(L)'
;MRYEKKYVVTRLGDEMIKYFESLEYYSYENMDGYERNYFMDGDILIELDIYQNESELILLTAKSNENNLEEFVPKQQRGSLKKGLVEVTNCPRYQSPETIFENIKPFKVVVEGPKGSGKSTVIRFLVKKGVNCRDRDQEVFSNDKIIGFNLDTRADFWKERIHRNPNEYFLLLTCSKEVLEERLSRRTIEGSGYTYEHEVYQNAYEETYDYLKREHELHHKLYKMNNSNLPIRVQKRFAMETIEKMEEHYHRQKTHQKRIQK
;
A
#
# COMPACT_ATOMS: atom_id res chain seq x y z
N MET A 1 -8.67 9.14 -27.89
CA MET A 1 -9.51 8.67 -26.77
C MET A 1 -10.03 9.86 -25.99
N ARG A 2 -11.30 9.81 -25.56
CA ARG A 2 -11.99 10.98 -24.98
C ARG A 2 -12.04 10.94 -23.46
N TYR A 3 -12.16 9.74 -22.87
CA TYR A 3 -12.25 9.55 -21.42
C TYR A 3 -11.16 8.60 -20.95
N GLU A 4 -10.50 8.95 -19.85
CA GLU A 4 -9.45 8.16 -19.22
C GLU A 4 -9.58 8.22 -17.69
N LYS A 5 -9.31 7.10 -17.02
CA LYS A 5 -9.22 7.05 -15.56
C LYS A 5 -8.09 6.15 -15.09
N LYS A 6 -7.28 6.64 -14.15
CA LYS A 6 -6.07 5.95 -13.68
C LYS A 6 -6.15 5.61 -12.20
N TYR A 7 -5.65 4.43 -11.85
CA TYR A 7 -5.57 3.93 -10.48
C TYR A 7 -4.23 3.28 -10.19
N VAL A 8 -3.64 3.60 -9.04
CA VAL A 8 -2.56 2.80 -8.47
C VAL A 8 -3.15 1.65 -7.68
N VAL A 9 -2.66 0.44 -7.94
CA VAL A 9 -3.08 -0.77 -7.22
C VAL A 9 -2.23 -0.92 -5.96
N THR A 10 -2.84 -0.64 -4.81
CA THR A 10 -2.19 -0.75 -3.49
C THR A 10 -2.47 -2.07 -2.80
N ARG A 11 -3.35 -2.92 -3.34
CA ARG A 11 -3.57 -4.28 -2.82
C ARG A 11 -4.02 -5.21 -3.94
N LEU A 12 -3.21 -6.23 -4.21
CA LEU A 12 -3.60 -7.39 -5.03
C LEU A 12 -4.20 -8.43 -4.10
N GLY A 13 -5.48 -8.31 -3.81
CA GLY A 13 -6.23 -9.37 -3.12
C GLY A 13 -7.02 -10.20 -4.12
N ASP A 14 -7.60 -11.30 -3.64
CA ASP A 14 -8.45 -12.22 -4.43
C ASP A 14 -9.50 -11.49 -5.27
N GLU A 15 -10.06 -10.37 -4.78
CA GLU A 15 -11.05 -9.58 -5.50
C GLU A 15 -10.49 -8.90 -6.76
N MET A 16 -9.26 -8.36 -6.70
CA MET A 16 -8.62 -7.76 -7.88
C MET A 16 -8.19 -8.83 -8.87
N ILE A 17 -7.71 -9.97 -8.39
CA ILE A 17 -7.38 -11.12 -9.23
C ILE A 17 -8.63 -11.60 -9.97
N LYS A 18 -9.73 -11.84 -9.24
CA LYS A 18 -11.04 -12.21 -9.82
C LYS A 18 -11.56 -11.17 -10.82
N TYR A 19 -11.33 -9.88 -10.56
CA TYR A 19 -11.68 -8.84 -11.52
C TYR A 19 -10.91 -9.04 -12.83
N PHE A 20 -9.58 -9.13 -12.79
CA PHE A 20 -8.79 -9.36 -14.01
C PHE A 20 -9.10 -10.68 -14.70
N GLU A 21 -9.38 -11.76 -13.95
CA GLU A 21 -9.82 -13.05 -14.49
C GLU A 21 -11.20 -12.97 -15.19
N SER A 22 -12.02 -11.97 -14.84
CA SER A 22 -13.33 -11.76 -15.48
C SER A 22 -13.27 -10.93 -16.75
N LEU A 23 -12.12 -10.31 -17.05
CA LEU A 23 -11.95 -9.48 -18.25
C LEU A 23 -11.54 -10.32 -19.46
N GLU A 24 -11.90 -9.86 -20.65
CA GLU A 24 -11.40 -10.45 -21.88
C GLU A 24 -9.95 -9.99 -22.11
N TYR A 25 -9.01 -10.93 -22.06
CA TYR A 25 -7.61 -10.64 -22.35
C TYR A 25 -7.43 -10.37 -23.84
N TYR A 26 -6.79 -9.25 -24.17
CA TYR A 26 -6.59 -8.80 -25.54
C TYR A 26 -5.16 -9.02 -26.02
N SER A 27 -4.16 -8.49 -25.30
CA SER A 27 -2.75 -8.56 -25.71
C SER A 27 -1.78 -8.23 -24.56
N TYR A 28 -0.49 -8.38 -24.83
CA TYR A 28 0.62 -8.02 -23.94
C TYR A 28 1.72 -7.34 -24.75
N GLU A 29 2.38 -6.36 -24.12
CA GLU A 29 3.56 -5.69 -24.63
C GLU A 29 4.62 -5.61 -23.53
N ASN A 30 5.86 -5.93 -23.89
CA ASN A 30 7.03 -5.71 -23.03
C ASN A 30 7.67 -4.37 -23.41
N MET A 31 7.69 -3.45 -22.46
CA MET A 31 8.19 -2.09 -22.62
C MET A 31 9.47 -1.92 -21.81
N ASP A 32 10.26 -0.89 -22.13
CA ASP A 32 11.46 -0.59 -21.34
C ASP A 32 11.08 -0.23 -19.89
N GLY A 33 11.37 -1.14 -18.96
CA GLY A 33 11.14 -0.99 -17.52
C GLY A 33 9.73 -1.32 -17.01
N TYR A 34 8.80 -1.76 -17.87
CA TYR A 34 7.47 -2.21 -17.46
C TYR A 34 6.81 -3.16 -18.45
N GLU A 35 5.85 -3.93 -17.97
CA GLU A 35 5.00 -4.79 -18.79
C GLU A 35 3.61 -4.20 -18.87
N ARG A 36 3.00 -4.21 -20.06
CA ARG A 36 1.62 -3.77 -20.26
C ARG A 36 0.75 -4.93 -20.69
N ASN A 37 -0.31 -5.17 -19.93
CA ASN A 37 -1.36 -6.12 -20.27
C ASN A 37 -2.62 -5.36 -20.67
N TYR A 38 -3.27 -5.80 -21.75
CA TYR A 38 -4.48 -5.19 -22.26
C TYR A 38 -5.67 -6.12 -22.05
N PHE A 39 -6.75 -5.57 -21.53
CA PHE A 39 -8.01 -6.28 -21.31
C PHE A 39 -9.19 -5.44 -21.78
N MET A 40 -10.31 -6.10 -22.08
CA MET A 40 -11.59 -5.46 -22.36
C MET A 40 -12.58 -5.73 -21.22
N ASP A 41 -13.22 -4.66 -20.73
CA ASP A 41 -14.36 -4.67 -19.82
C ASP A 41 -15.57 -4.11 -20.58
N GLY A 42 -16.19 -4.96 -21.40
CA GLY A 42 -17.16 -4.51 -22.41
C GLY A 42 -16.49 -3.64 -23.48
N ASP A 43 -16.89 -2.37 -23.58
CA ASP A 43 -16.32 -1.39 -24.50
C ASP A 43 -15.16 -0.57 -23.89
N ILE A 44 -14.82 -0.82 -22.62
CA ILE A 44 -13.76 -0.11 -21.91
C ILE A 44 -12.45 -0.89 -22.06
N LEU A 45 -11.43 -0.23 -22.61
CA LEU A 45 -10.07 -0.76 -22.64
C LEU A 45 -9.43 -0.57 -21.26
N ILE A 46 -8.92 -1.66 -20.68
CA ILE A 46 -8.15 -1.67 -19.44
C ILE A 46 -6.70 -1.99 -19.77
N GLU A 47 -5.81 -1.04 -19.49
CA GLU A 47 -4.36 -1.21 -19.54
C GLU A 47 -3.84 -1.43 -18.12
N LEU A 48 -3.06 -2.49 -17.92
CA LEU A 48 -2.41 -2.80 -16.66
C LEU A 48 -0.89 -2.75 -16.84
N ASP A 49 -0.28 -1.69 -16.34
CA ASP A 49 1.17 -1.48 -16.35
C ASP A 49 1.79 -2.01 -15.06
N ILE A 50 2.71 -2.96 -15.20
CA ILE A 50 3.48 -3.55 -14.11
C ILE A 50 4.92 -3.07 -14.25
N TYR A 51 5.28 -2.05 -13.46
CA TYR A 51 6.63 -1.49 -13.47
C TYR A 51 7.58 -2.42 -12.72
N GLN A 52 8.62 -2.88 -13.43
CA GLN A 52 9.64 -3.79 -12.88
C GLN A 52 10.73 -3.06 -12.10
N ASN A 53 10.53 -1.77 -11.80
CA ASN A 53 11.44 -0.99 -10.99
C ASN A 53 11.43 -1.45 -9.52
N GLU A 54 12.38 -0.96 -8.73
CA GLU A 54 12.53 -1.28 -7.30
C GLU A 54 11.27 -1.01 -6.45
N SER A 55 10.30 -0.26 -6.98
CA SER A 55 9.04 0.00 -6.31
C SER A 55 7.98 -1.07 -6.57
N GLU A 56 8.02 -1.85 -7.66
CA GLU A 56 6.96 -2.79 -8.07
C GLU A 56 5.58 -2.11 -8.21
N LEU A 57 5.53 -0.92 -8.83
CA LEU A 57 4.30 -0.17 -9.03
C LEU A 57 3.39 -0.86 -10.04
N ILE A 58 2.08 -0.89 -9.76
CA ILE A 58 1.06 -1.36 -10.70
C ILE A 58 0.07 -0.23 -10.94
N LEU A 59 -0.08 0.17 -12.22
CA LEU A 59 -0.99 1.21 -12.67
C LEU A 59 -2.07 0.58 -13.56
N LEU A 60 -3.33 0.82 -13.22
CA LEU A 60 -4.49 0.48 -14.04
C LEU A 60 -4.99 1.74 -14.73
N THR A 61 -5.09 1.72 -16.05
CA THR A 61 -5.66 2.79 -16.86
C THR A 61 -6.89 2.27 -17.60
N ALA A 62 -8.06 2.83 -17.32
CA ALA A 62 -9.29 2.57 -18.05
C ALA A 62 -9.50 3.66 -19.10
N LYS A 63 -9.83 3.28 -20.33
CA LYS A 63 -10.05 4.22 -21.44
C LYS A 63 -11.31 3.86 -22.22
N SER A 64 -12.06 4.89 -22.63
CA SER A 64 -13.21 4.74 -23.52
C SER A 64 -13.33 5.95 -24.46
N ASN A 65 -13.88 5.71 -25.65
CA ASN A 65 -14.21 6.76 -26.61
C ASN A 65 -15.63 7.30 -26.40
N GLU A 66 -16.53 6.50 -25.83
CA GLU A 66 -17.97 6.77 -25.79
C GLU A 66 -18.47 6.97 -24.35
N ASN A 67 -17.93 6.20 -23.41
CA ASN A 67 -18.39 6.20 -22.02
C ASN A 67 -17.65 7.21 -21.15
N ASN A 68 -18.42 8.04 -20.43
CA ASN A 68 -17.88 8.86 -19.35
C ASN A 68 -17.43 7.95 -18.19
N LEU A 69 -16.15 8.04 -17.81
CA LEU A 69 -15.54 7.22 -16.77
C LEU A 69 -15.56 7.86 -15.36
N GLU A 70 -16.20 9.02 -15.16
CA GLU A 70 -16.26 9.72 -13.87
C GLU A 70 -16.71 8.82 -12.70
N GLU A 71 -17.66 7.91 -12.94
CA GLU A 71 -18.14 6.95 -11.94
C GLU A 71 -17.53 5.55 -12.08
N PHE A 72 -16.75 5.30 -13.13
CA PHE A 72 -16.07 4.02 -13.31
C PHE A 72 -15.23 3.70 -12.07
N VAL A 73 -15.32 2.46 -11.61
CA VAL A 73 -14.45 1.85 -10.63
C VAL A 73 -14.37 0.38 -11.05
N PRO A 74 -13.16 -0.20 -11.21
CA PRO A 74 -13.01 -1.64 -11.45
C PRO A 74 -13.89 -2.44 -10.48
N LYS A 75 -14.91 -3.12 -11.00
CA LYS A 75 -16.01 -3.67 -10.17
C LYS A 75 -15.51 -4.86 -9.35
N GLN A 76 -15.42 -4.67 -8.03
CA GLN A 76 -15.33 -5.74 -7.04
C GLN A 76 -16.75 -6.26 -6.79
N GLN A 77 -17.00 -7.56 -7.01
CA GLN A 77 -18.29 -8.15 -6.64
C GLN A 77 -18.45 -8.14 -5.10
N ARG A 78 -19.51 -7.46 -4.63
CA ARG A 78 -20.02 -7.30 -3.26
C ARG A 78 -19.20 -6.47 -2.26
N GLY A 79 -19.78 -5.33 -1.87
CA GLY A 79 -19.66 -4.77 -0.51
C GLY A 79 -18.50 -3.82 -0.19
N SER A 80 -17.48 -3.69 -1.03
CA SER A 80 -16.50 -2.60 -0.85
C SER A 80 -16.05 -1.95 -2.14
N LEU A 81 -16.68 -0.85 -2.50
CA LEU A 81 -16.18 0.06 -3.51
C LEU A 81 -14.76 0.56 -3.12
N LYS A 82 -13.75 0.26 -3.94
CA LYS A 82 -12.40 0.86 -3.95
C LYS A 82 -11.35 0.31 -2.95
N LYS A 83 -11.47 -0.91 -2.41
CA LYS A 83 -10.35 -1.44 -1.60
C LYS A 83 -9.16 -1.74 -2.50
N GLY A 84 -7.98 -1.25 -2.13
CA GLY A 84 -6.76 -1.54 -2.88
C GLY A 84 -6.53 -0.70 -4.14
N LEU A 85 -7.37 0.30 -4.43
CA LEU A 85 -7.20 1.21 -5.56
C LEU A 85 -7.16 2.66 -5.11
N VAL A 86 -6.17 3.42 -5.60
CA VAL A 86 -6.08 4.86 -5.38
C VAL A 86 -6.17 5.56 -6.73
N GLU A 87 -7.22 6.36 -6.92
CA GLU A 87 -7.41 7.15 -8.13
C GLU A 87 -6.34 8.24 -8.25
N VAL A 88 -5.68 8.28 -9.42
CA VAL A 88 -4.56 9.17 -9.75
C VAL A 88 -4.72 9.84 -11.12
N THR A 89 -5.90 9.80 -11.72
CA THR A 89 -6.20 10.36 -13.07
C THR A 89 -5.60 11.74 -13.29
N ASN A 90 -5.78 12.67 -12.36
CA ASN A 90 -5.30 14.06 -12.47
C ASN A 90 -3.98 14.30 -11.72
N CYS A 91 -3.22 13.25 -11.39
CA CYS A 91 -1.96 13.36 -10.67
C CYS A 91 -0.79 13.41 -11.66
N PRO A 92 0.01 14.50 -11.72
CA PRO A 92 1.07 14.66 -12.71
C PRO A 92 2.13 13.54 -12.73
N ARG A 93 2.29 12.83 -11.61
CA ARG A 93 3.27 11.75 -11.44
C ARG A 93 2.94 10.45 -12.17
N TYR A 94 1.70 10.29 -12.61
CA TYR A 94 1.18 9.05 -13.19
C TYR A 94 0.65 9.29 -14.61
N GLN A 95 1.10 10.34 -15.29
CA GLN A 95 0.54 10.71 -16.60
C GLN A 95 1.16 9.91 -17.74
N SER A 96 2.45 9.60 -17.63
CA SER A 96 3.20 8.81 -18.60
C SER A 96 4.28 7.95 -17.91
N PRO A 97 4.82 6.93 -18.59
CA PRO A 97 5.94 6.15 -18.09
C PRO A 97 7.14 7.01 -17.67
N GLU A 98 7.47 8.05 -18.44
CA GLU A 98 8.58 8.97 -18.14
C GLU A 98 8.35 9.69 -16.81
N THR A 99 7.15 10.24 -16.60
CA THR A 99 6.81 10.89 -15.33
C THR A 99 6.86 9.91 -14.16
N ILE A 100 6.51 8.64 -14.38
CA ILE A 100 6.54 7.61 -13.36
C ILE A 100 7.99 7.29 -12.97
N PHE A 101 8.85 7.01 -13.96
CA PHE A 101 10.27 6.74 -13.72
C PHE A 101 11.00 7.90 -13.04
N GLU A 102 10.62 9.14 -13.35
CA GLU A 102 11.22 10.33 -12.75
C GLU A 102 10.70 10.62 -11.33
N ASN A 103 9.39 10.45 -11.09
CA ASN A 103 8.72 11.02 -9.91
C ASN A 103 8.30 10.00 -8.86
N ILE A 104 8.25 8.70 -9.19
CA ILE A 104 7.91 7.65 -8.23
C ILE A 104 9.15 7.26 -7.46
N LYS A 105 9.00 7.18 -6.14
CA LYS A 105 10.08 6.81 -5.24
C LYS A 105 10.49 5.36 -5.50
N PRO A 106 11.79 5.07 -5.60
CA PRO A 106 12.30 3.76 -5.99
C PRO A 106 12.34 2.76 -4.82
N PHE A 107 11.31 2.80 -3.98
CA PHE A 107 11.10 1.88 -2.87
C PHE A 107 9.61 1.77 -2.61
N LYS A 108 9.21 0.68 -1.97
CA LYS A 108 7.83 0.44 -1.56
C LYS A 108 7.64 0.60 -0.06
N VAL A 109 6.45 1.05 0.32
CA VAL A 109 6.02 1.17 1.72
C VAL A 109 4.81 0.28 1.97
N VAL A 110 4.95 -0.71 2.83
CA VAL A 110 3.82 -1.48 3.36
C VAL A 110 3.24 -0.72 4.54
N VAL A 111 1.95 -0.38 4.47
CA VAL A 111 1.25 0.31 5.55
C VAL A 111 0.41 -0.68 6.34
N GLU A 112 0.71 -0.80 7.63
CA GLU A 112 0.15 -1.80 8.55
C GLU A 112 -0.68 -1.19 9.67
N GLY A 113 -1.43 -2.04 10.36
CA GLY A 113 -2.15 -1.71 11.59
C GLY A 113 -3.62 -2.12 11.59
N PRO A 114 -4.34 -1.90 12.71
CA PRO A 114 -5.72 -2.37 12.87
C PRO A 114 -6.73 -1.65 11.95
N LYS A 115 -7.93 -2.22 11.82
CA LYS A 115 -9.06 -1.58 11.14
C LYS A 115 -9.40 -0.28 11.90
N GLY A 116 -9.58 0.83 11.18
CA GLY A 116 -9.86 2.13 11.80
C GLY A 116 -8.63 2.99 12.13
N SER A 117 -7.40 2.47 11.98
CA SER A 117 -6.17 3.23 12.27
C SER A 117 -5.84 4.36 11.28
N GLY A 118 -6.57 4.43 10.15
CA GLY A 118 -6.39 5.49 9.14
C GLY A 118 -5.51 5.11 7.95
N LYS A 119 -5.13 3.83 7.78
CA LYS A 119 -4.29 3.33 6.67
C LYS A 119 -4.69 3.88 5.30
N SER A 120 -5.96 3.75 4.92
CA SER A 120 -6.44 4.18 3.60
C SER A 120 -6.22 5.68 3.36
N THR A 121 -6.30 6.52 4.40
CA THR A 121 -6.02 7.96 4.30
C THR A 121 -4.54 8.22 4.06
N VAL A 122 -3.67 7.53 4.80
CA VAL A 122 -2.21 7.66 4.67
C VAL A 122 -1.74 7.14 3.31
N ILE A 123 -2.19 5.95 2.90
CA ILE A 123 -1.89 5.36 1.59
C ILE A 123 -2.30 6.30 0.45
N ARG A 124 -3.53 6.83 0.46
CA ARG A 124 -3.97 7.79 -0.58
C ARG A 124 -3.10 9.03 -0.64
N PHE A 125 -2.64 9.53 0.52
CA PHE A 125 -1.75 10.68 0.59
C PHE A 125 -0.36 10.35 0.01
N LEU A 126 0.23 9.23 0.45
CA LEU A 126 1.56 8.79 0.02
C LEU A 126 1.63 8.46 -1.47
N VAL A 127 0.63 7.75 -2.00
CA VAL A 127 0.50 7.48 -3.44
C VAL A 127 0.45 8.79 -4.23
N LYS A 128 -0.34 9.77 -3.79
CA LYS A 128 -0.38 11.10 -4.45
C LYS A 128 0.94 11.88 -4.35
N LYS A 129 1.85 11.48 -3.46
CA LYS A 129 3.20 12.03 -3.32
C LYS A 129 4.25 11.26 -4.13
N GLY A 130 3.86 10.17 -4.79
CA GLY A 130 4.74 9.35 -5.61
C GLY A 130 5.38 8.20 -4.84
N VAL A 131 4.85 7.83 -3.68
CA VAL A 131 5.35 6.67 -2.92
C VAL A 131 4.52 5.46 -3.30
N ASN A 132 5.15 4.37 -3.76
CA ASN A 132 4.41 3.13 -3.96
C ASN A 132 4.05 2.52 -2.60
N CYS A 133 2.76 2.27 -2.39
CA CYS A 133 2.25 1.80 -1.11
C CYS A 133 1.49 0.49 -1.27
N ARG A 134 1.70 -0.45 -0.34
CA ARG A 134 0.89 -1.66 -0.18
C ARG A 134 0.01 -1.54 1.07
N ASP A 135 -1.28 -1.84 0.93
CA ASP A 135 -2.21 -1.95 2.06
C ASP A 135 -2.10 -3.36 2.63
N ARG A 136 -1.35 -3.47 3.73
CA ARG A 136 -1.05 -4.72 4.45
C ARG A 136 -0.11 -5.68 3.72
N ASP A 137 0.41 -6.59 4.51
CA ASP A 137 1.24 -7.72 4.16
C ASP A 137 0.67 -8.97 4.85
N GLN A 138 0.09 -9.84 4.03
CA GLN A 138 -0.55 -11.08 4.47
C GLN A 138 0.46 -12.18 4.80
N GLU A 139 1.74 -11.98 4.47
CA GLU A 139 2.76 -12.97 4.82
C GLU A 139 3.11 -12.90 6.29
N VAL A 140 2.92 -11.75 6.95
CA VAL A 140 3.42 -11.53 8.31
C VAL A 140 2.47 -10.71 9.17
N PHE A 141 2.39 -9.41 8.91
CA PHE A 141 1.79 -8.44 9.82
C PHE A 141 0.28 -8.61 9.96
N SER A 142 -0.41 -8.79 8.85
CA SER A 142 -1.87 -8.94 8.82
C SER A 142 -2.31 -10.40 8.77
N ASN A 143 -1.44 -11.34 9.14
CA ASN A 143 -1.71 -12.78 9.12
C ASN A 143 -2.17 -13.27 10.50
N ASP A 144 -3.42 -13.74 10.56
CA ASP A 144 -4.06 -14.18 11.80
C ASP A 144 -3.31 -15.32 12.49
N LYS A 145 -2.68 -16.23 11.71
CA LYS A 145 -1.90 -17.34 12.26
C LYS A 145 -0.64 -16.82 12.96
N ILE A 146 0.05 -15.87 12.36
CA ILE A 146 1.29 -15.30 12.90
C ILE A 146 1.01 -14.46 14.14
N ILE A 147 -0.11 -13.74 14.15
CA ILE A 147 -0.52 -12.96 15.31
C ILE A 147 -0.83 -13.85 16.52
N GLY A 148 -1.36 -15.04 16.28
CA GLY A 148 -1.61 -16.04 17.33
C GLY A 148 -0.35 -16.69 17.91
N PHE A 149 0.83 -16.46 17.34
CA PHE A 149 2.09 -16.95 17.92
C PHE A 149 2.52 -16.11 19.14
N ASN A 150 3.38 -16.71 19.96
CA ASN A 150 4.05 -15.99 21.04
C ASN A 150 4.97 -14.88 20.48
N LEU A 151 5.37 -13.95 21.37
CA LEU A 151 6.14 -12.76 21.00
C LEU A 151 7.42 -13.08 20.25
N ASP A 152 8.23 -14.03 20.73
CA ASP A 152 9.54 -14.34 20.12
C ASP A 152 9.37 -14.89 18.70
N THR A 153 8.47 -15.88 18.53
CA THR A 153 8.20 -16.49 17.22
C THR A 153 7.67 -15.44 16.23
N ARG A 154 6.75 -14.57 16.70
CA ARG A 154 6.18 -13.49 15.89
C ARG A 154 7.24 -12.46 15.52
N ALA A 155 8.12 -12.10 16.46
CA ALA A 155 9.23 -11.17 16.23
C ALA A 155 10.22 -11.71 15.20
N ASP A 156 10.52 -13.01 15.21
CA ASP A 156 11.39 -13.64 14.21
C ASP A 156 10.81 -13.53 12.79
N PHE A 157 9.52 -13.83 12.60
CA PHE A 157 8.85 -13.65 11.30
C PHE A 157 8.92 -12.20 10.82
N TRP A 158 8.68 -11.25 11.73
CA TRP A 158 8.73 -9.82 11.40
C TRP A 158 10.14 -9.37 11.04
N LYS A 159 11.14 -9.76 11.83
CA LYS A 159 12.55 -9.46 11.58
C LYS A 159 12.97 -9.98 10.20
N GLU A 160 12.72 -11.26 9.91
CA GLU A 160 13.07 -11.84 8.61
C GLU A 160 12.41 -11.05 7.47
N ARG A 161 11.12 -10.76 7.59
CA ARG A 161 10.34 -10.08 6.57
C ARG A 161 10.80 -8.64 6.32
N ILE A 162 11.12 -7.91 7.39
CA ILE A 162 11.59 -6.51 7.32
C ILE A 162 12.94 -6.43 6.59
N HIS A 163 13.79 -7.44 6.75
CA HIS A 163 15.13 -7.47 6.15
C HIS A 163 15.20 -8.18 4.79
N ARG A 164 14.12 -8.85 4.36
CA ARG A 164 14.08 -9.62 3.11
C ARG A 164 14.33 -8.76 1.87
N ASN A 165 13.72 -7.56 1.78
CA ASN A 165 13.88 -6.68 0.64
C ASN A 165 14.51 -5.34 1.08
N PRO A 166 15.71 -4.97 0.59
CA PRO A 166 16.39 -3.73 0.97
C PRO A 166 15.64 -2.45 0.59
N ASN A 167 14.76 -2.51 -0.43
CA ASN A 167 13.99 -1.38 -0.96
C ASN A 167 12.53 -1.38 -0.48
N GLU A 168 12.22 -2.13 0.57
CA GLU A 168 10.90 -2.14 1.20
C GLU A 168 10.95 -1.59 2.61
N TYR A 169 9.98 -0.75 2.95
CA TYR A 169 9.83 -0.17 4.26
C TYR A 169 8.42 -0.42 4.77
N PHE A 170 8.24 -0.29 6.08
CA PHE A 170 6.99 -0.57 6.77
C PHE A 170 6.59 0.63 7.62
N LEU A 171 5.31 0.98 7.56
CA LEU A 171 4.71 2.02 8.39
C LEU A 171 3.54 1.42 9.16
N LEU A 172 3.76 1.16 10.44
CA LEU A 172 2.75 0.68 11.37
C LEU A 172 1.92 1.85 11.92
N LEU A 173 0.62 1.86 11.63
CA LEU A 173 -0.33 2.81 12.17
C LEU A 173 -1.04 2.23 13.39
N THR A 174 -0.87 2.89 14.54
CA THR A 174 -1.53 2.54 15.81
C THR A 174 -2.56 3.61 16.19
N CYS A 175 -3.52 3.28 17.05
CA CYS A 175 -4.50 4.22 17.61
C CYS A 175 -4.91 3.73 18.99
N SER A 176 -5.26 4.59 19.93
CA SER A 176 -5.78 4.14 21.21
C SER A 176 -7.08 3.36 21.02
N LYS A 177 -7.36 2.46 21.96
CA LYS A 177 -8.57 1.63 21.97
C LYS A 177 -9.82 2.48 21.82
N GLU A 178 -9.92 3.56 22.59
CA GLU A 178 -11.08 4.47 22.62
C GLU A 178 -11.29 5.11 21.24
N VAL A 179 -10.21 5.54 20.59
CA VAL A 179 -10.28 6.14 19.24
C VAL A 179 -10.68 5.12 18.19
N LEU A 180 -10.21 3.87 18.29
CA LEU A 180 -10.64 2.81 17.40
C LEU A 180 -12.13 2.47 17.59
N GLU A 181 -12.58 2.32 18.83
CA GLU A 181 -13.98 2.09 19.19
C GLU A 181 -14.88 3.20 18.63
N GLU A 182 -14.51 4.47 18.84
CA GLU A 182 -15.23 5.63 18.30
C GLU A 182 -15.28 5.61 16.76
N ARG A 183 -14.16 5.31 16.09
CA ARG A 183 -14.11 5.28 14.62
C ARG A 183 -14.85 4.10 14.02
N LEU A 184 -14.88 2.96 14.70
CA LEU A 184 -15.56 1.75 14.24
C LEU A 184 -17.06 1.82 14.50
N SER A 185 -17.49 2.32 15.64
CA SER A 185 -18.92 2.53 15.96
C SER A 185 -19.62 3.47 14.96
N ARG A 186 -18.90 4.45 14.41
CA ARG A 186 -19.42 5.35 13.35
C ARG A 186 -19.59 4.66 11.98
N ARG A 187 -19.05 3.46 11.76
CA ARG A 187 -19.20 2.72 10.51
C ARG A 187 -20.49 1.91 10.58
N THR A 188 -21.60 2.55 10.22
CA THR A 188 -22.99 2.09 10.32
C THR A 188 -23.39 0.86 9.49
N ILE A 189 -22.46 0.02 9.01
CA ILE A 189 -22.78 -1.17 8.22
C ILE A 189 -22.17 -2.42 8.88
N GLU A 190 -23.10 -3.32 9.23
CA GLU A 190 -22.98 -4.74 9.60
C GLU A 190 -22.13 -5.08 10.82
N GLY A 191 -22.74 -5.07 12.01
CA GLY A 191 -22.50 -6.04 13.10
C GLY A 191 -21.09 -6.15 13.72
N SER A 192 -20.08 -5.54 13.12
CA SER A 192 -18.70 -5.51 13.59
C SER A 192 -18.55 -4.26 14.45
N GLY A 193 -19.06 -4.31 15.67
CA GLY A 193 -18.52 -3.46 16.74
C GLY A 193 -17.00 -3.63 16.82
N TYR A 194 -16.34 -2.85 17.67
CA TYR A 194 -14.96 -3.17 18.04
C TYR A 194 -14.94 -4.61 18.59
N THR A 195 -14.43 -5.56 17.80
CA THR A 195 -14.32 -6.94 18.24
C THR A 195 -13.09 -7.07 19.12
N TYR A 196 -13.15 -7.95 20.13
CA TYR A 196 -12.00 -8.38 20.93
C TYR A 196 -10.76 -8.66 20.06
N GLU A 197 -10.98 -9.18 18.85
CA GLU A 197 -9.95 -9.38 17.84
C GLU A 197 -9.14 -8.11 17.58
N HIS A 198 -9.75 -6.95 17.33
CA HIS A 198 -9.03 -5.71 17.00
C HIS A 198 -8.04 -5.25 18.10
N GLU A 199 -8.39 -5.50 19.36
CA GLU A 199 -7.50 -5.28 20.51
C GLU A 199 -6.32 -6.24 20.48
N VAL A 200 -6.58 -7.53 20.25
CA VAL A 200 -5.54 -8.56 20.12
C VAL A 200 -4.58 -8.23 18.97
N TYR A 201 -5.09 -7.84 17.80
CA TYR A 201 -4.25 -7.40 16.69
C TYR A 201 -3.36 -6.24 17.12
N GLN A 202 -3.95 -5.19 17.69
CA GLN A 202 -3.19 -4.00 18.07
C GLN A 202 -2.11 -4.30 19.11
N ASN A 203 -2.45 -5.05 20.16
CA ASN A 203 -1.49 -5.43 21.19
C ASN A 203 -0.35 -6.25 20.59
N ALA A 204 -0.67 -7.24 19.73
CA ALA A 204 0.34 -8.00 19.00
C ALA A 204 1.23 -7.10 18.14
N TYR A 205 0.64 -6.08 17.47
CA TYR A 205 1.41 -5.12 16.68
C TYR A 205 2.38 -4.32 17.55
N GLU A 206 1.89 -3.78 18.67
CA GLU A 206 2.64 -2.90 19.55
C GLU A 206 3.75 -3.64 20.30
N GLU A 207 3.43 -4.79 20.89
CA GLU A 207 4.40 -5.64 21.61
C GLU A 207 5.56 -6.05 20.71
N THR A 208 5.26 -6.50 19.49
CA THR A 208 6.29 -6.97 18.54
C THR A 208 7.16 -5.82 18.07
N TYR A 209 6.55 -4.66 17.77
CA TYR A 209 7.30 -3.47 17.42
C TYR A 209 8.22 -3.03 18.56
N ASP A 210 7.71 -2.98 19.79
CA ASP A 210 8.48 -2.51 20.94
C ASP A 210 9.61 -3.50 21.30
N TYR A 211 9.37 -4.81 21.14
CA TYR A 211 10.42 -5.84 21.22
C TYR A 211 11.52 -5.60 20.18
N LEU A 212 11.19 -5.57 18.89
CA LEU A 212 12.18 -5.37 17.82
C LEU A 212 12.91 -4.02 17.96
N LYS A 213 12.23 -2.99 18.46
CA LYS A 213 12.85 -1.70 18.75
C LYS A 213 13.91 -1.81 19.84
N ARG A 214 13.60 -2.52 20.93
CA ARG A 214 14.52 -2.74 22.07
C ARG A 214 15.73 -3.55 21.64
N GLU A 215 15.52 -4.58 20.82
CA GLU A 215 16.59 -5.41 20.27
C GLU A 215 17.36 -4.74 19.12
N HIS A 216 17.03 -3.48 18.78
CA HIS A 216 17.63 -2.71 17.68
C HIS A 216 17.43 -3.32 16.28
N GLU A 217 16.48 -4.23 16.10
CA GLU A 217 16.24 -5.01 14.88
C GLU A 217 15.40 -4.29 13.81
N LEU A 218 14.92 -3.07 14.08
CA LEU A 218 14.11 -2.31 13.11
C LEU A 218 14.92 -1.76 11.93
N HIS A 219 16.24 -1.55 12.10
CA HIS A 219 17.22 -1.02 11.11
C HIS A 219 16.72 0.10 10.16
N HIS A 220 15.92 1.07 10.63
CA HIS A 220 15.32 2.12 9.79
C HIS A 220 14.34 1.62 8.72
N LYS A 221 13.81 0.40 8.88
CA LYS A 221 12.92 -0.26 7.94
C LYS A 221 11.46 -0.25 8.38
N LEU A 222 11.19 -0.30 9.69
CA LEU A 222 9.83 -0.25 10.25
C LEU A 222 9.66 0.98 11.16
N TYR A 223 8.66 1.79 10.86
CA TYR A 223 8.31 3.02 11.59
C TYR A 223 6.91 2.89 12.19
N LYS A 224 6.69 3.46 13.38
CA LYS A 224 5.39 3.50 14.06
C LYS A 224 4.83 4.94 14.08
N MET A 225 3.59 5.12 13.63
CA MET A 225 2.82 6.35 13.80
C MET A 225 1.59 6.08 14.67
N ASN A 226 1.45 6.82 15.76
CA ASN A 226 0.22 6.80 16.56
C ASN A 226 -0.77 7.85 16.04
N ASN A 227 -1.87 7.39 15.45
CA ASN A 227 -2.92 8.19 14.85
C ASN A 227 -4.08 8.53 15.80
N SER A 228 -3.88 8.39 17.12
CA SER A 228 -4.87 8.79 18.13
C SER A 228 -5.08 10.30 18.10
N ASN A 229 -6.29 10.74 17.78
CA ASN A 229 -6.71 12.15 17.83
C ASN A 229 -5.81 13.16 17.07
N LEU A 230 -4.95 12.68 16.17
CA LEU A 230 -4.09 13.57 15.37
C LEU A 230 -4.92 14.23 14.27
N PRO A 231 -4.87 15.58 14.13
CA PRO A 231 -5.42 16.24 12.96
C PRO A 231 -4.79 15.71 11.66
N ILE A 232 -5.57 15.63 10.58
CA ILE A 232 -5.12 15.10 9.28
C ILE A 232 -3.83 15.78 8.80
N ARG A 233 -3.67 17.09 9.05
CA ARG A 233 -2.45 17.83 8.68
C ARG A 233 -1.20 17.31 9.41
N VAL A 234 -1.34 16.92 10.67
CA VAL A 234 -0.23 16.37 11.47
C VAL A 234 0.12 14.96 11.00
N GLN A 235 -0.88 14.11 10.73
CA GLN A 235 -0.66 12.77 10.17
C GLN A 235 0.09 12.84 8.84
N LYS A 236 -0.30 13.77 7.95
CA LYS A 236 0.38 13.99 6.67
C LYS A 236 1.83 14.46 6.84
N ARG A 237 2.09 15.35 7.80
CA ARG A 237 3.45 15.82 8.10
C ARG A 237 4.34 14.68 8.58
N PHE A 238 3.88 13.91 9.57
CA PHE A 238 4.61 12.75 10.08
C PHE A 238 4.90 11.74 8.97
N ALA A 239 3.91 11.47 8.12
CA ALA A 239 4.10 10.59 6.97
C ALA A 239 5.22 11.12 6.05
N MET A 240 5.24 12.41 5.72
CA MET A 240 6.32 13.00 4.90
C MET A 240 7.69 12.90 5.57
N GLU A 241 7.81 13.28 6.83
CA GLU A 241 9.08 13.18 7.59
C GLU A 241 9.59 11.73 7.66
N THR A 242 8.67 10.76 7.71
CA THR A 242 8.99 9.34 7.68
C THR A 242 9.51 8.92 6.31
N ILE A 243 8.90 9.39 5.23
CA ILE A 243 9.36 9.14 3.86
C ILE A 243 10.74 9.76 3.61
N GLU A 244 10.99 10.98 4.10
CA GLU A 244 12.31 11.62 3.99
C GLU A 244 13.41 10.79 4.65
N LYS A 245 13.14 10.20 5.83
CA LYS A 245 14.07 9.28 6.49
C LYS A 245 14.32 8.00 5.68
N MET A 246 13.27 7.44 5.06
CA MET A 246 13.39 6.27 4.17
C MET A 246 14.24 6.61 2.94
N GLU A 247 14.07 7.79 2.35
CA GLU A 247 14.86 8.29 1.21
C GLU A 247 16.34 8.45 1.57
N GLU A 248 16.65 9.07 2.71
CA GLU A 248 18.02 9.20 3.17
C GLU A 248 18.71 7.84 3.31
N HIS A 249 18.02 6.87 3.91
CA HIS A 249 18.55 5.54 4.11
C HIS A 249 18.76 4.81 2.77
N TYR A 250 17.79 4.90 1.87
CA TYR A 250 17.87 4.36 0.52
C TYR A 250 19.07 4.89 -0.27
N HIS A 251 19.30 6.22 -0.25
CA HIS A 251 20.46 6.81 -0.95
C HIS A 251 21.81 6.34 -0.39
N ARG A 252 21.91 6.12 0.92
CA ARG A 252 23.11 5.56 1.55
C ARG A 252 23.37 4.14 1.05
N GLN A 253 22.34 3.29 0.96
CA GLN A 253 22.47 1.93 0.44
C GLN A 253 23.02 1.92 -1.00
N LYS A 254 22.50 2.77 -1.90
CA LYS A 254 23.01 2.89 -3.28
C LYS A 254 24.47 3.34 -3.34
N THR A 255 24.89 4.23 -2.45
CA THR A 255 26.28 4.70 -2.38
C THR A 255 27.23 3.59 -1.94
N HIS A 256 26.80 2.74 -0.99
CA HIS A 256 27.59 1.58 -0.56
C HIS A 256 27.72 0.52 -1.65
N GLN A 257 26.66 0.23 -2.40
CA GLN A 257 26.71 -0.74 -3.51
C GLN A 257 27.69 -0.32 -4.61
N LYS A 258 27.73 0.98 -4.97
CA LYS A 258 28.68 1.50 -5.97
C LYS A 258 30.16 1.39 -5.55
N ARG A 259 30.46 1.28 -4.26
CA ARG A 259 31.84 1.18 -3.74
C ARG A 259 32.37 -0.25 -3.69
N ILE A 260 31.51 -1.26 -3.76
CA ILE A 260 31.90 -2.68 -3.64
C ILE A 260 32.27 -3.30 -5.01
N GLN A 261 32.01 -2.60 -6.12
CA GLN A 261 32.46 -2.99 -7.46
C GLN A 261 33.71 -2.19 -7.87
N LYS A 262 34.87 -2.52 -7.29
CA LYS A 262 36.20 -2.16 -7.83
C LYS A 262 37.23 -3.20 -7.41
#